data_AF-T0R8B4-F1
#
_entry.id   AF-T0R8B4-F1
#
_cell.length_a   1.000
_cell.length_b   1.000
_cell.length_c   1.000
_cell.angle_alpha   90.00
_cell.angle_beta   90.00
_cell.angle_gamma   90.00
#
_symmetry.space_group_name_H-M   'P 1'
#
loop_
_entity.id
_entity.type
_entity.pdbx_description
1 polymer ?
#
loop_
_entity_poly.entity_id
_entity_poly.type
_entity_poly.pdbx_seq_one_letter_code
_entity_poly.pdbx_strand_id
1 'polypeptide(L)' 'MKSKKKNLKLQYQQLHAEAIKNGEDYYRDPVTGGIVSTEVRLKRMRKCCKDGCRHCPWGFKKRS' A
#
# COMPACT_ATOMS: atom_id res chain seq x y z
N MET A 1 -7.17 23.87 0.36
CA MET A 1 -7.42 22.41 0.44
C MET A 1 -6.27 21.49 -0.02
N LYS A 2 -5.04 21.99 -0.27
CA LYS A 2 -3.90 21.15 -0.71
C LYS A 2 -3.18 20.39 0.42
N SER A 3 -3.32 20.85 1.67
CA SER A 3 -2.60 20.30 2.84
C SER A 3 -3.09 18.90 3.26
N LYS A 4 -4.41 18.64 3.23
CA LYS A 4 -4.98 17.35 3.65
C LYS A 4 -4.55 16.16 2.77
N LYS A 5 -4.43 16.34 1.45
CA LYS A 5 -4.02 15.27 0.51
C LYS A 5 -2.54 14.89 0.60
N LYS A 6 -1.65 15.83 0.95
CA LYS A 6 -0.21 15.54 1.17
C LYS A 6 0.01 14.64 2.39
N ASN A 7 -0.76 14.87 3.46
CA ASN A 7 -0.68 14.04 4.68
C ASN A 7 -1.11 12.60 4.46
N LEU A 8 -2.12 12.36 3.62
CA LEU A 8 -2.61 11.01 3.33
C LEU A 8 -1.57 10.12 2.63
N LYS A 9 -0.86 10.64 1.63
CA LYS A 9 0.19 9.87 0.96
C LYS A 9 1.32 9.49 1.92
N LEU A 10 1.72 10.42 2.78
CA LEU A 10 2.74 10.18 3.80
C LEU A 10 2.26 9.13 4.82
N GLN A 11 1.01 9.23 5.27
CA GLN A 11 0.42 8.27 6.20
C GLN A 11 0.38 6.85 5.61
N TYR A 12 0.04 6.70 4.33
CA TYR A 12 0.11 5.39 3.66
C TYR A 12 1.53 4.84 3.60
N GLN A 13 2.54 5.69 3.35
CA GLN A 13 3.93 5.28 3.36
C GLN A 13 4.39 4.85 4.76
N GLN A 14 3.97 5.54 5.80
CA GLN A 14 4.30 5.19 7.19
C GLN A 14 3.68 3.86 7.61
N LEU A 15 2.38 3.66 7.34
CA LEU A 15 1.70 2.40 7.65
C LEU A 15 2.28 1.23 6.86
N HIS A 16 2.64 1.46 5.60
CA HIS A 16 3.33 0.47 4.79
C HIS A 16 4.70 0.11 5.35
N ALA A 17 5.51 1.11 5.73
CA ALA A 17 6.83 0.88 6.33
C ALA A 17 6.73 0.16 7.67
N GLU A 18 5.76 0.51 8.51
CA GLU A 18 5.49 -0.14 9.78
C GLU A 18 5.07 -1.60 9.60
N ALA A 19 4.11 -1.86 8.71
CA ALA A 19 3.69 -3.21 8.37
C ALA A 19 4.87 -4.06 7.87
N ILE A 20 5.73 -3.50 7.01
CA ILE A 20 6.96 -4.19 6.56
C ILE A 20 7.89 -4.50 7.73
N LYS A 21 8.12 -3.53 8.62
CA LYS A 21 8.99 -3.69 9.78
C LYS A 21 8.48 -4.79 10.71
N ASN A 22 7.15 -4.91 10.84
CA ASN A 22 6.49 -5.94 11.65
C ASN A 22 6.36 -7.29 10.92
N GLY A 23 6.78 -7.40 9.65
CA GLY A 23 6.61 -8.61 8.84
C GLY A 23 5.16 -8.85 8.38
N GLU A 24 4.32 -7.82 8.46
CA GLU A 24 2.92 -7.88 8.05
C GLU A 24 2.75 -7.81 6.53
N ASP A 25 1.75 -8.55 6.09
CA ASP A 25 1.40 -8.74 4.69
C ASP A 25 0.53 -7.62 4.13
N TYR A 26 -0.09 -6.86 5.01
CA TYR A 26 -1.07 -5.83 4.70
C TYR A 26 -1.21 -4.85 5.87
N TYR A 27 -1.71 -3.65 5.57
CA TYR A 27 -2.11 -2.66 6.56
C TYR A 27 -3.53 -2.17 6.26
N ARG A 28 -4.20 -1.58 7.26
CA ARG A 28 -5.54 -1.01 7.08
C ARG A 28 -5.46 0.43 6.56
N ASP A 29 -6.24 0.75 5.54
CA ASP A 29 -6.40 2.10 5.02
C ASP A 29 -7.17 2.94 6.06
N PRO A 30 -6.57 3.97 6.67
CA PRO A 30 -7.22 4.77 7.72
C PRO A 30 -8.41 5.60 7.22
N VAL A 31 -8.59 5.73 5.90
CA VAL A 31 -9.71 6.48 5.32
C VAL A 31 -10.88 5.56 4.99
N THR A 32 -10.59 4.43 4.34
CA THR A 32 -11.64 3.53 3.82
C THR A 32 -11.89 2.32 4.72
N GLY A 33 -11.00 2.04 5.67
CA GLY A 33 -11.02 0.82 6.50
C GLY A 33 -10.61 -0.45 5.75
N GLY A 34 -10.29 -0.34 4.45
CA GLY A 34 -9.91 -1.48 3.60
C GLY A 34 -8.52 -2.03 3.89
N ILE A 35 -8.18 -3.17 3.29
CA ILE A 35 -6.88 -3.83 3.45
C ILE A 35 -5.99 -3.48 2.24
N VAL A 36 -4.78 -3.01 2.49
CA VAL A 36 -3.78 -2.71 1.45
C VAL A 36 -2.57 -3.63 1.64
N SER A 37 -2.24 -4.43 0.62
CA SER A 37 -1.09 -5.33 0.67
C SER A 37 0.26 -4.59 0.68
N THR A 38 1.20 -5.10 1.46
CA THR A 38 2.59 -4.61 1.48
C THR A 38 3.37 -5.11 0.28
N GLU A 39 4.47 -4.43 -0.05
CA GLU A 39 5.35 -4.87 -1.15
C GLU A 39 6.03 -6.21 -0.81
N VAL A 40 6.24 -6.50 0.48
CA VAL A 40 6.90 -7.73 0.95
C VAL A 40 6.07 -8.95 0.60
N ARG A 41 4.75 -8.92 0.87
CA ARG A 41 3.83 -9.98 0.43
C ARG A 41 3.90 -10.19 -1.08
N LEU A 42 3.88 -9.11 -1.86
CA LEU A 42 3.93 -9.17 -3.32
C LEU A 42 5.25 -9.77 -3.81
N LYS A 43 6.38 -9.32 -3.26
CA LYS A 43 7.71 -9.87 -3.56
C LYS A 43 7.82 -11.35 -3.18
N ARG A 44 7.27 -11.74 -2.04
CA ARG A 44 7.23 -13.15 -1.58
C ARG A 44 6.43 -14.04 -2.52
N MET A 45 5.26 -13.58 -2.97
CA MET A 45 4.43 -14.33 -3.93
C MET A 45 4.98 -14.30 -5.36
N ARG A 46 5.93 -13.39 -5.67
CA ARG A 46 6.48 -13.16 -7.02
C ARG A 46 5.40 -12.94 -8.11
N LYS A 47 4.21 -12.47 -7.72
CA LYS A 47 3.06 -12.26 -8.60
C LYS A 47 2.38 -10.92 -8.34
N CYS A 48 2.07 -10.19 -9.40
CA CYS A 48 1.26 -8.99 -9.34
C CYS A 48 -0.22 -9.35 -9.09
N CYS A 49 -0.84 -8.78 -8.06
CA CYS A 49 -2.27 -8.97 -7.78
C CYS A 49 -3.20 -8.34 -8.82
N LYS A 50 -2.71 -7.38 -9.61
CA LYS A 50 -3.47 -6.60 -10.61
C LYS A 50 -4.70 -5.83 -10.05
N ASP A 51 -4.85 -5.78 -8.73
CA ASP A 51 -5.95 -5.07 -8.05
C ASP A 51 -5.72 -3.55 -7.88
N GLY A 52 -4.58 -3.02 -8.34
CA GLY A 52 -4.27 -1.60 -8.20
C GLY A 52 -3.78 -1.20 -6.80
N CYS A 53 -3.00 -2.07 -6.15
CA CYS A 53 -2.36 -1.78 -4.86
C CYS A 53 -1.49 -0.49 -4.92
N ARG A 54 -1.42 0.22 -3.80
CA ARG A 54 -0.73 1.53 -3.69
C ARG A 54 0.80 1.42 -3.76
N HIS A 55 1.36 0.25 -3.47
CA HIS A 55 2.80 0.01 -3.33
C HIS A 55 3.27 -1.16 -4.20
N CYS A 56 2.82 -1.20 -5.47
CA CYS A 56 3.22 -2.28 -6.37
C CYS A 56 4.74 -2.24 -6.64
N PRO A 57 5.50 -3.31 -6.31
CA PRO A 57 6.94 -3.35 -6.58
C PRO A 57 7.26 -3.37 -8.08
N TRP A 58 6.31 -3.77 -8.93
CA TRP A 58 6.43 -3.77 -10.40
C TRP A 58 5.83 -2.52 -11.07
N GLY A 59 5.38 -1.53 -10.29
CA GLY A 59 4.80 -0.30 -10.85
C GLY A 59 3.45 -0.48 -11.55
N PHE A 60 2.76 -1.61 -11.37
CA PHE A 60 1.44 -1.83 -11.96
C PHE A 60 0.44 -0.79 -11.43
N LYS A 61 -0.27 -0.14 -12.35
CA LYS A 61 -1.37 0.76 -12.06
C LYS A 61 -2.61 0.29 -12.82
N LYS A 62 -3.69 -0.02 -12.09
CA LYS A 62 -4.96 -0.38 -12.72
C LYS A 62 -5.48 0.85 -13.46
N ARG A 63 -5.63 0.74 -14.78
CA ARG A 63 -6.33 1.75 -15.58
C ARG A 63 -7.82 1.50 -15.42
N SER A 64 -8.54 2.47 -14.87
CA SER A 64 -10.01 2.51 -14.79
C SER A 64 -10.54 3.41 -15.89
#